data_AF-A0A2B7XTU4-F1
#
_entry.id   AF-A0A2B7XTU4-F1
#
_cell.length_a   1.000
_cell.length_b   1.000
_cell.length_c   1.000
_cell.angle_alpha   90.00
_cell.angle_beta   90.00
_cell.angle_gamma   90.00
#
_symmetry.space_group_name_H-M   'P 1'
#
loop_
_entity.id
_entity.type
_entity.pdbx_description
1 polymer ?
#
loop_
_entity_poly.entity_id
_entity_poly.type
_entity_poly.pdbx_seq_one_letter_code
_entity_poly.pdbx_strand_id
1 'polypeptide(L)'
;MASIVRPSASLARQACFAAAPVRNAAFYSTKSSPLTALSTARPMQLKKKDGCSMKVAGFHATSRREILPPLPQVIEGTSNDAAPMPKTNPVHGSYHWTFERFIAASLIPLTIAPFAGGSLNPIMDAVFCGTVLIHSHIGFDAMITDYFPGYRVPKTKKALTWVLRGATLAVGVGLYEFETNDVGVTEAIKRIWTA
;
A
#
# COMPACT_ATOMS: atom_id res chain seq x y z
N MET A 1 -9.55 -1.61 39.15
CA MET A 1 -11.02 -1.51 39.24
C MET A 1 -11.59 -1.48 37.83
N ALA A 2 -11.90 -2.65 37.25
CA ALA A 2 -12.82 -2.85 36.13
C ALA A 2 -12.89 -4.35 35.81
N SER A 3 -13.82 -5.03 36.47
CA SER A 3 -14.35 -6.34 36.11
C SER A 3 -15.49 -6.09 35.12
N ILE A 4 -15.63 -6.91 34.07
CA ILE A 4 -16.94 -7.36 33.59
C ILE A 4 -16.79 -8.75 32.93
N VAL A 5 -17.61 -9.63 33.47
CA VAL A 5 -17.79 -11.06 33.26
C VAL A 5 -18.46 -11.35 31.90
N ARG A 6 -18.03 -12.42 31.23
CA ARG A 6 -18.80 -13.07 30.16
C ARG A 6 -19.68 -14.17 30.77
N PRO A 7 -20.96 -14.32 30.38
CA PRO A 7 -21.68 -15.55 30.61
C PRO A 7 -21.64 -16.46 29.38
N SER A 8 -21.37 -17.72 29.68
CA SER A 8 -21.54 -18.92 28.88
C SER A 8 -23.00 -19.37 28.79
N ALA A 9 -23.25 -20.28 27.82
CA ALA A 9 -24.21 -21.38 27.85
C ALA A 9 -25.54 -21.24 27.04
N SER A 10 -25.53 -22.00 25.93
CA SER A 10 -26.52 -22.99 25.48
C SER A 10 -28.02 -22.66 25.53
N LEU A 11 -28.64 -22.65 24.35
CA LEU A 11 -30.00 -23.17 24.18
C LEU A 11 -30.07 -23.98 22.89
N ALA A 12 -30.26 -25.29 23.06
CA ALA A 12 -30.71 -26.22 22.05
C ALA A 12 -32.17 -25.91 21.68
N ARG A 13 -32.51 -26.02 20.39
CA ARG A 13 -33.89 -26.35 20.00
C ARG A 13 -33.91 -27.18 18.71
N GLN A 14 -34.28 -28.44 18.92
CA GLN A 14 -35.03 -29.35 18.05
C GLN A 14 -36.08 -28.63 17.17
N ALA A 15 -36.70 -29.19 16.14
CA ALA A 15 -36.53 -30.31 15.21
C ALA A 15 -37.76 -30.20 14.27
N CYS A 16 -37.78 -31.02 13.23
CA CYS A 16 -38.96 -31.46 12.46
C CYS A 16 -39.57 -30.48 11.44
N PHE A 17 -39.38 -30.79 10.16
CA PHE A 17 -40.47 -30.97 9.18
C PHE A 17 -39.98 -32.03 8.17
N ALA A 18 -40.34 -33.30 8.38
CA ALA A 18 -41.50 -33.97 7.77
C ALA A 18 -41.28 -34.26 6.26
N ALA A 19 -40.81 -35.46 5.99
CA ALA A 19 -40.74 -36.08 4.67
C ALA A 19 -42.14 -36.56 4.24
N ALA A 20 -42.45 -36.42 2.95
CA ALA A 20 -43.63 -37.00 2.31
C ALA A 20 -43.24 -37.64 0.95
N PRO A 21 -44.01 -38.63 0.45
CA PRO A 21 -43.44 -39.84 -0.12
C PRO A 21 -43.34 -39.88 -1.64
N VAL A 22 -42.38 -40.70 -2.06
CA VAL A 22 -42.19 -41.29 -3.39
C VAL A 22 -43.45 -42.02 -3.84
N ARG A 23 -43.92 -41.75 -5.05
CA ARG A 23 -44.84 -42.63 -5.79
C ARG A 23 -44.22 -42.98 -7.15
N ASN A 24 -43.75 -44.22 -7.25
CA ASN A 24 -43.45 -44.88 -8.51
C ASN A 24 -44.77 -45.29 -9.17
N ALA A 25 -45.02 -44.82 -10.38
CA ALA A 25 -46.03 -45.39 -11.26
C ALA A 25 -45.34 -45.80 -12.56
N ALA A 26 -45.13 -47.11 -12.69
CA ALA A 26 -44.74 -47.77 -13.92
C ALA A 26 -45.97 -47.83 -14.84
N PHE A 27 -45.81 -47.38 -16.09
CA PHE A 27 -46.76 -47.69 -17.16
C PHE A 27 -46.02 -48.32 -18.33
N TYR A 28 -46.63 -49.39 -18.80
CA TYR A 28 -46.09 -50.36 -19.73
C TYR A 28 -45.99 -49.83 -21.16
N SER A 29 -44.94 -50.31 -21.83
CA SER A 29 -44.70 -50.24 -23.27
C SER A 29 -45.75 -51.04 -24.05
N THR A 30 -46.36 -50.43 -25.07
CA THR A 30 -46.87 -51.13 -26.25
C THR A 30 -46.57 -50.32 -27.50
N LYS A 31 -46.11 -51.00 -28.56
CA LYS A 31 -45.64 -50.44 -29.83
C LYS A 31 -46.81 -50.34 -30.83
N SER A 32 -46.88 -49.24 -31.58
CA SER A 32 -47.36 -49.22 -32.98
C SER A 32 -47.09 -47.85 -33.63
N SER A 33 -46.27 -47.83 -34.69
CA SER A 33 -46.01 -46.68 -35.59
C SER A 33 -47.01 -46.69 -36.77
N PRO A 34 -46.90 -45.84 -37.82
CA PRO A 34 -46.56 -44.40 -37.89
C PRO A 34 -47.59 -43.61 -38.73
N LEU A 35 -47.87 -42.34 -38.44
CA LEU A 35 -48.37 -41.40 -39.46
C LEU A 35 -47.75 -40.01 -39.29
N THR A 36 -47.11 -39.60 -40.37
CA THR A 36 -46.47 -38.33 -40.69
C THR A 36 -47.36 -37.12 -40.44
N ALA A 37 -46.91 -36.21 -39.58
CA ALA A 37 -47.33 -34.81 -39.58
C ALA A 37 -46.06 -33.94 -39.57
N LEU A 38 -45.82 -33.29 -40.71
CA LEU A 38 -44.73 -32.36 -40.96
C LEU A 38 -44.96 -31.10 -40.12
N SER A 39 -44.28 -30.97 -38.97
CA SER A 39 -44.16 -29.69 -38.27
C SER A 39 -42.74 -29.15 -38.48
N THR A 40 -42.63 -28.11 -39.29
CA THR A 40 -41.39 -27.32 -39.41
C THR A 40 -41.23 -26.47 -38.15
N ALA A 41 -40.81 -27.10 -37.05
CA ALA A 41 -40.37 -26.40 -35.85
C ALA A 41 -38.93 -25.92 -36.07
N ARG A 42 -38.80 -24.68 -36.55
CA ARG A 42 -37.53 -23.97 -36.65
C ARG A 42 -36.98 -23.80 -35.21
N PRO A 43 -35.78 -24.30 -34.84
CA PRO A 43 -35.21 -23.96 -33.55
C PRO A 43 -34.84 -22.49 -33.58
N MET A 44 -35.62 -21.68 -32.86
CA MET A 44 -35.26 -20.29 -32.55
C MET A 44 -33.99 -20.36 -31.68
N GLN A 45 -32.84 -20.18 -32.32
CA GLN A 45 -31.56 -20.00 -31.65
C GLN A 45 -31.72 -18.81 -30.71
N LEU A 46 -31.91 -19.09 -29.42
CA LEU A 46 -31.87 -18.09 -28.37
C LEU A 46 -30.42 -17.59 -28.32
N LYS A 47 -30.13 -16.55 -29.10
CA LYS A 47 -28.84 -15.88 -29.07
C LYS A 47 -28.68 -15.32 -27.66
N LYS A 48 -27.91 -16.03 -26.84
CA LYS A 48 -27.42 -15.58 -25.54
C LYS A 48 -26.81 -14.22 -25.77
N LYS A 49 -27.55 -13.17 -25.41
CA LYS A 49 -27.07 -11.80 -25.50
C LYS A 49 -26.08 -11.67 -24.36
N ASP A 50 -24.82 -12.03 -24.66
CA ASP A 50 -23.70 -11.74 -23.79
C ASP A 50 -23.82 -10.29 -23.34
N GLY A 51 -23.66 -10.11 -22.02
CA GLY A 51 -24.25 -9.03 -21.24
C GLY A 51 -24.23 -7.67 -21.93
N CYS A 52 -25.27 -6.89 -21.65
CA CYS A 52 -25.25 -5.45 -21.88
C CYS A 52 -24.03 -4.87 -21.17
N SER A 53 -22.89 -4.79 -21.86
CA SER A 53 -21.80 -3.90 -21.50
C SER A 53 -22.37 -2.52 -21.76
N MET A 54 -23.00 -1.96 -20.74
CA MET A 54 -23.35 -0.56 -20.66
C MET A 54 -22.06 0.21 -20.90
N LYS A 55 -21.81 0.61 -22.15
CA LYS A 55 -20.73 1.52 -22.49
C LYS A 55 -21.16 2.88 -21.97
N VAL A 56 -20.94 3.11 -20.69
CA VAL A 56 -21.07 4.42 -20.06
C VAL A 56 -20.11 5.33 -20.80
N ALA A 57 -20.64 6.21 -21.64
CA ALA A 57 -19.87 7.23 -22.31
C ALA A 57 -19.38 8.22 -21.24
N GLY A 58 -18.07 8.25 -20.99
CA GLY A 58 -17.48 9.25 -20.11
C GLY A 58 -17.56 10.62 -20.77
N PHE A 59 -18.07 11.63 -20.06
CA PHE A 59 -18.14 13.03 -20.51
C PHE A 59 -16.77 13.73 -20.58
N HIS A 60 -15.68 12.98 -20.82
CA HIS A 60 -14.32 13.51 -20.88
C HIS A 60 -13.76 13.32 -22.30
N ALA A 61 -13.45 14.43 -22.97
CA ALA A 61 -12.85 14.43 -24.31
C ALA A 61 -11.37 14.00 -24.32
N THR A 62 -10.73 13.92 -23.15
CA THR A 62 -9.33 13.53 -23.01
C THR A 62 -9.19 12.00 -23.01
N SER A 63 -8.26 11.48 -23.83
CA SER A 63 -7.87 10.07 -23.83
C SER A 63 -7.43 9.63 -22.43
N ARG A 64 -8.12 8.64 -21.85
CA ARG A 64 -7.82 8.09 -20.52
C ARG A 64 -6.51 7.31 -20.59
N ARG A 65 -5.43 7.86 -20.02
CA ARG A 65 -4.17 7.14 -19.77
C ARG A 65 -4.17 6.65 -18.33
N GLU A 66 -4.45 5.37 -18.11
CA GLU A 66 -4.35 4.76 -16.79
C GLU A 66 -2.89 4.46 -16.46
N ILE A 67 -2.27 5.35 -15.68
CA ILE A 67 -0.98 5.08 -15.06
C ILE A 67 -1.27 4.19 -13.84
N LEU A 68 -1.07 2.88 -14.01
CA LEU A 68 -1.35 1.82 -13.02
C LEU A 68 -2.85 1.50 -12.84
N PRO A 69 -3.45 0.70 -13.74
CA PRO A 69 -4.83 0.25 -13.59
C PRO A 69 -5.00 -0.54 -12.27
N PRO A 70 -6.22 -0.60 -11.71
CA PRO A 70 -6.49 -1.36 -10.49
C PRO A 70 -6.12 -2.83 -10.71
N LEU A 71 -5.48 -3.42 -9.70
CA LEU A 71 -5.18 -4.84 -9.70
C LEU A 71 -6.49 -5.65 -9.61
N PRO A 72 -6.52 -6.90 -10.09
CA PRO A 72 -7.67 -7.78 -9.90
C PRO A 72 -8.05 -7.85 -8.42
N GLN A 73 -9.34 -7.71 -8.12
CA GLN A 73 -9.83 -7.87 -6.76
C GLN A 73 -9.84 -9.37 -6.42
N VAL A 74 -8.86 -9.80 -5.63
CA VAL A 74 -8.75 -11.17 -5.14
C VAL A 74 -9.13 -11.18 -3.66
N ILE A 75 -10.07 -12.04 -3.29
CA ILE A 75 -10.38 -12.32 -1.88
C ILE A 75 -9.40 -13.40 -1.42
N GLU A 76 -8.49 -13.04 -0.52
CA GLU A 76 -7.64 -14.02 0.14
C GLU A 76 -8.36 -14.56 1.38
N GLY A 77 -8.68 -15.86 1.38
CA GLY A 77 -9.44 -16.52 2.46
C GLY A 77 -10.95 -16.61 2.20
N THR A 78 -11.72 -16.93 3.23
CA THR A 78 -13.20 -16.96 3.21
C THR A 78 -13.78 -15.69 3.83
N SER A 79 -15.07 -15.43 3.58
CA SER A 79 -15.77 -14.26 4.16
C SER A 79 -15.78 -14.22 5.70
N ASN A 80 -15.49 -15.34 6.37
CA ASN A 80 -15.51 -15.46 7.82
C ASN A 80 -14.08 -15.49 8.42
N ASP A 81 -13.04 -15.47 7.59
CA ASP A 81 -11.66 -15.48 8.07
C ASP A 81 -11.23 -14.07 8.49
N ALA A 82 -10.52 -13.98 9.61
CA ALA A 82 -9.94 -12.72 10.04
C ALA A 82 -8.85 -12.27 9.05
N ALA A 83 -8.77 -10.96 8.79
CA ALA A 83 -7.72 -10.41 7.95
C ALA A 83 -6.33 -10.79 8.50
N PRO A 84 -5.39 -11.23 7.64
CA PRO A 84 -4.05 -11.58 8.08
C PRO A 84 -3.35 -10.34 8.63
N MET A 85 -2.98 -10.38 9.91
CA MET A 85 -2.20 -9.30 10.54
C MET A 85 -0.71 -9.55 10.31
N PRO A 86 0.05 -8.58 9.78
CA PRO A 86 1.49 -8.71 9.66
C PRO A 86 2.12 -8.85 11.05
N LYS A 87 3.22 -9.60 11.13
CA LYS A 87 3.98 -9.75 12.38
C LYS A 87 4.49 -8.38 12.83
N THR A 88 4.24 -8.04 14.10
CA THR A 88 4.70 -6.78 14.68
C THR A 88 6.21 -6.80 14.88
N ASN A 89 6.88 -5.70 14.52
CA ASN A 89 8.28 -5.45 14.82
C ASN A 89 8.44 -4.00 15.31
N PRO A 90 8.84 -3.76 16.58
CA PRO A 90 8.97 -2.41 17.12
C PRO A 90 10.01 -1.56 16.39
N VAL A 91 11.03 -2.18 15.79
CA VAL A 91 12.07 -1.49 15.02
C VAL A 91 11.47 -0.77 13.81
N HIS A 92 10.44 -1.32 13.18
CA HIS A 92 9.80 -0.74 11.99
C HIS A 92 8.62 0.18 12.33
N GLY A 93 8.27 0.29 13.61
CA GLY A 93 7.15 1.10 14.10
C GLY A 93 7.63 2.12 15.11
N SER A 94 7.44 1.81 16.39
CA SER A 94 7.66 2.75 17.50
C SER A 94 9.08 3.29 17.56
N TYR A 95 10.11 2.45 17.43
CA TYR A 95 11.50 2.91 17.53
C TYR A 95 11.89 3.82 16.37
N HIS A 96 11.47 3.49 15.15
CA HIS A 96 11.70 4.35 13.98
C HIS A 96 11.04 5.71 14.16
N TRP A 97 9.78 5.73 14.59
CA TRP A 97 9.04 6.96 14.84
C TRP A 97 9.70 7.82 15.93
N THR A 98 10.06 7.24 17.08
CA THR A 98 10.70 7.98 18.17
C THR A 98 12.05 8.54 17.72
N PHE A 99 12.85 7.76 16.98
CA PHE A 99 14.13 8.20 16.44
C PHE A 99 13.97 9.39 15.48
N GLU A 100 13.03 9.31 14.53
CA GLU A 100 12.73 10.42 13.63
C GLU A 100 12.35 11.70 14.37
N ARG A 101 11.48 11.58 15.38
CA ARG A 101 11.04 12.74 16.17
C ARG A 101 12.18 13.33 16.98
N PHE A 102 13.06 12.48 17.52
CA PHE A 102 14.25 12.92 18.24
C PHE A 102 15.20 13.71 17.32
N ILE A 103 15.51 13.17 16.14
CA ILE A 103 16.35 13.86 15.14
C ILE A 103 15.73 15.20 14.74
N ALA A 104 14.43 15.23 14.43
CA ALA A 104 13.73 16.46 14.09
C ALA A 104 13.73 17.49 15.22
N ALA A 105 13.55 17.06 16.48
CA ALA A 105 13.62 17.95 17.63
C ALA A 105 15.04 18.48 17.88
N SER A 106 16.07 17.66 17.66
CA SER A 106 17.47 18.06 17.82
C SER A 106 17.93 19.10 16.79
N LEU A 107 17.31 19.12 15.60
CA LEU A 107 17.57 20.11 14.56
C LEU A 107 17.17 21.54 14.97
N ILE A 108 16.19 21.70 15.86
CA ILE A 108 15.72 23.02 16.30
C ILE A 108 16.84 23.81 17.00
N PRO A 109 17.48 23.32 18.08
CA PRO A 109 18.59 24.03 18.69
C PRO A 109 19.83 24.08 17.78
N LEU A 110 20.08 23.03 16.97
CA LEU A 110 21.24 23.00 16.06
C LEU A 110 21.15 24.05 14.94
N THR A 111 19.95 24.40 14.46
CA THR A 111 19.79 25.49 13.49
C THR A 111 20.03 26.87 14.10
N ILE A 112 19.78 27.03 15.40
CA ILE A 112 19.98 28.31 16.12
C ILE A 112 21.45 28.48 16.54
N ALA A 113 22.15 27.39 16.85
CA ALA A 113 23.50 27.43 17.42
C ALA A 113 24.53 28.24 16.61
N PRO A 114 24.59 28.16 15.26
CA PRO A 114 25.52 28.97 14.47
C PRO A 114 25.31 30.49 14.61
N PHE A 115 24.08 30.93 14.87
CA PHE A 115 23.76 32.35 15.05
C PHE A 115 24.22 32.89 16.41
N ALA A 116 24.24 32.03 17.44
CA ALA A 116 24.65 32.42 18.79
C ALA A 116 26.15 32.22 19.05
N GLY A 117 26.73 31.14 18.50
CA GLY A 117 28.13 30.74 18.72
C GLY A 117 29.11 31.22 17.65
N GLY A 118 28.64 31.77 16.54
CA GLY A 118 29.45 32.12 15.37
C GLY A 118 29.73 30.92 14.45
N SER A 119 30.10 31.21 13.21
CA SER A 119 30.29 30.24 12.11
C SER A 119 31.62 29.48 12.14
N LEU A 120 32.46 29.64 13.17
CA LEU A 120 33.85 29.15 13.19
C LEU A 120 34.07 27.88 14.03
N ASN A 121 33.05 27.04 14.21
CA ASN A 121 33.19 25.77 14.93
C ASN A 121 32.94 24.57 14.01
N PRO A 122 34.00 23.95 13.44
CA PRO A 122 33.88 22.83 12.50
C PRO A 122 33.14 21.62 13.09
N ILE A 123 33.25 21.38 14.40
CA ILE A 123 32.55 20.26 15.04
C ILE A 123 31.04 20.54 15.07
N MET A 124 30.65 21.76 15.40
CA MET A 124 29.24 22.15 15.41
C MET A 124 28.64 22.12 14.00
N ASP A 125 29.40 22.57 13.00
CA ASP A 125 28.97 22.54 11.60
C ASP A 125 28.82 21.10 11.09
N ALA A 126 29.81 20.23 11.36
CA ALA A 126 29.74 18.82 11.02
C ALA A 126 28.56 18.09 11.71
N VAL A 127 28.28 18.38 12.99
CA VAL A 127 27.13 17.82 13.71
C VAL A 127 25.81 18.31 13.11
N PHE A 128 25.71 19.60 12.81
CA PHE A 128 24.53 20.18 12.16
C PHE A 128 24.29 19.53 10.80
N CYS A 129 25.29 19.55 9.92
CA CYS A 129 25.22 18.98 8.58
C CYS A 129 24.94 17.48 8.58
N GLY A 130 25.59 16.72 9.47
CA GLY A 130 25.33 15.29 9.65
C GLY A 130 23.90 15.01 10.10
N THR A 131 23.36 15.81 11.01
CA THR A 131 21.97 15.66 11.48
C THR A 131 20.98 16.01 10.37
N VAL A 132 21.23 17.07 9.60
CA VAL A 132 20.44 17.43 8.40
C VAL A 132 20.45 16.30 7.37
N LEU A 133 21.61 15.70 7.13
CA LEU A 133 21.75 14.58 6.19
C LEU A 133 20.92 13.36 6.63
N ILE A 134 21.02 12.97 7.90
CA ILE A 134 20.25 11.85 8.46
C ILE A 134 18.75 12.14 8.37
N HIS A 135 18.32 13.33 8.79
CA HIS A 135 16.90 13.73 8.74
C HIS A 135 16.36 13.68 7.30
N SER A 136 17.14 14.18 6.34
CA SER A 136 16.79 14.17 4.94
C SER A 136 16.68 12.74 4.39
N HIS A 137 17.64 11.86 4.71
CA HIS A 137 17.62 10.46 4.28
C HIS A 137 16.34 9.75 4.71
N ILE A 138 15.94 9.90 5.98
CA ILE A 138 14.73 9.26 6.50
C ILE A 138 13.48 9.85 5.84
N GLY A 139 13.43 11.17 5.65
CA GLY A 139 12.32 11.84 4.96
C GLY A 139 12.16 11.38 3.51
N PHE A 140 13.27 11.23 2.77
CA PHE A 140 13.24 10.70 1.41
C PHE A 140 12.85 9.22 1.36
N ASP A 141 13.28 8.39 2.32
CA ASP A 141 12.88 6.99 2.38
C ASP A 141 11.37 6.82 2.66
N ALA A 142 10.80 7.70 3.51
CA ALA A 142 9.35 7.78 3.72
C ALA A 142 8.61 8.14 2.43
N MET A 143 9.05 9.17 1.71
CA MET A 143 8.46 9.55 0.42
C MET A 143 8.53 8.41 -0.61
N ILE A 144 9.66 7.70 -0.70
CA ILE A 144 9.79 6.55 -1.60
C ILE A 144 8.79 5.45 -1.21
N THR A 145 8.63 5.18 0.09
CA THR A 145 7.71 4.14 0.58
C THR A 145 6.25 4.47 0.32
N ASP A 146 5.86 5.74 0.47
CA ASP A 146 4.48 6.19 0.27
C ASP A 146 4.08 6.24 -1.21
N TYR A 147 4.95 6.76 -2.07
CA TYR A 147 4.61 6.96 -3.49
C TYR A 147 4.93 5.77 -4.39
N PHE A 148 5.85 4.89 -3.99
CA PHE A 148 6.25 3.72 -4.78
C PHE A 148 5.94 2.41 -4.05
N PRO A 149 4.67 1.95 -4.10
CA PRO A 149 4.26 0.73 -3.43
C PRO A 149 5.00 -0.50 -3.97
N GLY A 150 5.66 -1.24 -3.08
CA GLY A 150 6.48 -2.41 -3.45
C GLY A 150 5.70 -3.54 -4.12
N TYR A 151 4.41 -3.69 -3.82
CA TYR A 151 3.55 -4.70 -4.45
C TYR A 151 3.21 -4.38 -5.92
N ARG A 152 3.35 -3.11 -6.33
CA ARG A 152 2.97 -2.63 -7.66
C ARG A 152 4.17 -2.28 -8.53
N VAL A 153 5.19 -1.64 -7.95
CA VAL A 153 6.38 -1.15 -8.66
C VAL A 153 7.68 -1.56 -7.95
N PRO A 154 7.93 -2.87 -7.74
CA PRO A 154 9.06 -3.35 -6.93
C PRO A 154 10.43 -2.96 -7.51
N LYS A 155 10.56 -2.93 -8.84
CA LYS A 155 11.81 -2.56 -9.51
C LYS A 155 12.13 -1.07 -9.31
N THR A 156 11.14 -0.21 -9.51
CA THR A 156 11.27 1.24 -9.31
C THR A 156 11.58 1.57 -7.86
N LYS A 157 10.86 0.97 -6.90
CA LYS A 157 11.15 1.14 -5.47
C LYS A 157 12.60 0.77 -5.15
N LYS A 158 13.05 -0.42 -5.59
CA LYS A 158 14.43 -0.87 -5.36
C LYS A 158 15.47 0.07 -5.97
N ALA A 159 15.24 0.55 -7.19
CA ALA A 159 16.13 1.49 -7.86
C ALA A 159 16.23 2.81 -7.06
N LEU A 160 15.10 3.39 -6.68
CA LEU A 160 15.06 4.63 -5.91
C LEU A 160 15.71 4.49 -4.53
N THR A 161 15.51 3.37 -3.84
CA THR A 161 16.20 3.10 -2.56
C THR A 161 17.72 3.06 -2.72
N TRP A 162 18.23 2.44 -3.79
CA TRP A 162 19.68 2.43 -4.06
C TRP A 162 20.22 3.79 -4.46
N VAL A 163 19.47 4.55 -5.26
CA VAL A 163 19.80 5.95 -5.59
C VAL A 163 19.87 6.79 -4.33
N LEU A 164 18.89 6.66 -3.43
CA LEU A 164 18.88 7.39 -2.16
C LEU A 164 20.11 7.05 -1.31
N ARG A 165 20.46 5.77 -1.18
CA ARG A 165 21.68 5.34 -0.46
C ARG A 165 22.95 5.91 -1.09
N GLY A 166 23.07 5.84 -2.41
CA GLY A 166 24.19 6.42 -3.15
C GLY A 166 24.29 7.93 -2.96
N ALA A 167 23.17 8.64 -3.05
CA ALA A 167 23.09 10.08 -2.82
C ALA A 167 23.49 10.45 -1.38
N THR A 168 23.02 9.71 -0.37
CA THR A 168 23.39 9.96 1.02
C THR A 168 24.88 9.76 1.26
N LEU A 169 25.49 8.73 0.68
CA LEU A 169 26.95 8.54 0.75
C LEU A 169 27.71 9.66 0.03
N ALA A 170 27.27 10.03 -1.17
CA ALA A 170 27.89 11.10 -1.95
C ALA A 170 27.83 12.44 -1.22
N VAL A 171 26.68 12.80 -0.63
CA VAL A 171 26.53 14.00 0.19
C VAL A 171 27.37 13.89 1.47
N GLY A 172 27.44 12.72 2.11
CA GLY A 172 28.30 12.52 3.27
C GLY A 172 29.78 12.77 2.98
N VAL A 173 30.28 12.27 1.84
CA VAL A 173 31.65 12.54 1.37
C VAL A 173 31.81 14.03 1.02
N GLY A 174 30.85 14.63 0.33
CA GLY A 174 30.89 16.04 -0.02
C GLY A 174 30.94 16.95 1.22
N LEU A 175 30.13 16.66 2.24
CA LEU A 175 30.17 17.38 3.52
C LEU A 175 31.50 17.18 4.24
N TYR A 176 32.04 15.96 4.25
CA TYR A 176 33.36 15.70 4.83
C TYR A 176 34.46 16.53 4.15
N GLU A 177 34.50 16.53 2.82
CA GLU A 177 35.46 17.33 2.05
C GLU A 177 35.26 18.83 2.28
N PHE A 178 34.01 19.30 2.37
CA PHE A 178 33.70 20.71 2.58
C PHE A 178 34.09 21.22 3.98
N GLU A 179 33.97 20.37 4.99
CA GLU A 179 34.38 20.70 6.37
C GLU A 179 35.88 20.54 6.61
N THR A 180 36.56 19.65 5.88
CA THR A 180 37.99 19.37 6.12
C THR A 180 38.93 20.15 5.21
N ASN A 181 38.55 20.35 3.94
CA ASN A 181 39.39 20.98 2.91
C ASN A 181 38.87 22.34 2.44
N ASP A 182 37.67 22.75 2.86
CA ASP A 182 37.08 24.05 2.53
C ASP A 182 36.63 24.80 3.80
N VAL A 183 35.84 25.87 3.64
CA VAL A 183 35.47 26.79 4.72
C VAL A 183 34.41 26.27 5.70
N GLY A 184 33.70 25.18 5.36
CA GLY A 184 32.53 24.71 6.10
C GLY A 184 31.19 25.34 5.67
N VAL A 185 30.09 24.61 5.88
CA VAL A 185 28.75 24.93 5.35
C VAL A 185 28.20 26.25 5.90
N THR A 186 28.32 26.49 7.20
CA THR A 186 27.80 27.70 7.85
C THR A 186 28.54 28.97 7.39
N GLU A 187 29.87 28.91 7.28
CA GLU A 187 30.68 30.02 6.77
C GLU A 187 30.43 30.26 5.28
N ALA A 188 30.23 29.20 4.48
CA ALA A 188 29.87 29.33 3.08
C ALA A 188 28.50 30.00 2.89
N ILE A 189 27.48 29.60 3.64
CA ILE A 189 26.15 30.24 3.61
C ILE A 189 26.25 31.71 3.98
N LYS A 190 27.05 32.04 5.00
CA LYS A 190 27.30 33.43 5.41
C LYS A 190 27.92 34.26 4.29
N ARG A 191 28.91 33.71 3.57
CA ARG A 191 29.55 34.38 2.42
C ARG A 191 28.58 34.58 1.26
N ILE A 192 27.75 33.59 0.95
CA ILE A 192 26.70 33.66 -0.09
C ILE A 192 25.69 34.75 0.24
N TRP A 193 25.32 34.91 1.52
CA TRP A 193 24.35 35.91 1.94
C TRP A 193 24.85 37.36 1.79
N THR A 194 26.17 37.56 1.91
CA THR A 194 26.81 38.87 1.73
C THR A 194 27.27 39.17 0.30
N ALA A 195 27.06 38.23 -0.63
CA ALA A 195 27.47 38.33 -2.03
C ALA A 195 26.58 39.29 -2.84
#